data_AF-A0A959NDR5-F1
#
_entry.id   AF-A0A959NDR5-F1
#
_cell.length_a   1.000
_cell.length_b   1.000
_cell.length_c   1.000
_cell.angle_alpha   90.00
_cell.angle_beta   90.00
_cell.angle_gamma   90.00
#
_symmetry.space_group_name_H-M   'P 1'
#
loop_
_entity.id
_entity.type
_entity.pdbx_description
1 polymer ?
#
loop_
_entity_poly.entity_id
_entity_poly.type
_entity_poly.pdbx_seq_one_letter_code
_entity_poly.pdbx_strand_id
1 'polypeptide(L)'
;MKKIKHIVLTISSVIYGLMGVDGQDLHFSQFMNSPLLTNPANTGFIPDGDYRLGVNYRKQWASITNFPYKTMSLYGDMQAFQNRDQTGWLGFGGVILRDVAGSGSLTSTKIYGSAAYHQMIDAGSLVSLGFNVGWANKSINISNLTFPGQWNGKFFDAQHSSASPKLDYNNVNYVDIQVGLNYAYFPDNKTYVNAGFSA
;
A
#
# COMPACT_ATOMS: atom_id res chain seq x y z
N MET A 1 5.53 -8.79 -41.99
CA MET A 1 4.70 -9.19 -40.82
C MET A 1 5.44 -10.07 -39.80
N LYS A 2 6.16 -11.13 -40.20
CA LYS A 2 6.87 -12.02 -39.24
C LYS A 2 7.95 -11.29 -38.41
N LYS A 3 8.74 -10.39 -39.00
CA LYS A 3 9.79 -9.63 -38.27
C LYS A 3 9.23 -8.70 -37.19
N ILE A 4 8.07 -8.08 -37.43
CA ILE A 4 7.39 -7.21 -36.44
C ILE A 4 6.90 -8.02 -35.24
N LYS A 5 6.35 -9.23 -35.47
CA LYS A 5 5.95 -10.14 -34.37
C LYS A 5 7.14 -10.53 -33.48
N HIS A 6 8.32 -10.74 -34.06
CA HIS A 6 9.52 -11.09 -33.27
C HIS A 6 10.01 -9.89 -32.47
N ILE A 7 10.01 -8.68 -33.04
CA ILE A 7 10.40 -7.46 -32.31
C ILE A 7 9.45 -7.19 -31.13
N VAL A 8 8.13 -7.33 -31.33
CA VAL A 8 7.15 -7.17 -30.25
C VAL A 8 7.35 -8.24 -29.16
N LEU A 9 7.62 -9.50 -29.55
CA LEU A 9 7.85 -10.59 -28.62
C LEU A 9 9.14 -10.37 -27.80
N THR A 10 10.21 -9.88 -28.43
CA THR A 10 11.48 -9.58 -27.76
C THR A 10 11.36 -8.39 -26.83
N ILE A 11 10.62 -7.34 -27.22
CA ILE A 11 10.34 -6.20 -26.34
C ILE A 11 9.51 -6.66 -25.13
N SER A 12 8.48 -7.49 -25.34
CA SER A 12 7.70 -8.03 -24.22
C SER A 12 8.53 -8.92 -23.30
N SER A 13 9.43 -9.77 -23.83
CA SER A 13 10.25 -10.65 -22.99
C SER A 13 11.30 -9.88 -22.19
N VAL A 14 11.83 -8.78 -22.74
CA VAL A 14 12.74 -7.89 -22.02
C VAL A 14 12.01 -7.13 -20.92
N ILE A 15 10.77 -6.69 -21.16
CA ILE A 15 9.92 -6.07 -20.13
C ILE A 15 9.59 -7.05 -19.00
N TYR A 16 9.25 -8.30 -19.33
CA TYR A 16 9.01 -9.34 -18.33
C TYR A 16 10.27 -9.74 -17.54
N GLY A 17 11.45 -9.70 -18.17
CA GLY A 17 12.73 -10.01 -17.51
C GLY A 17 13.25 -8.92 -16.55
N LEU A 18 12.66 -7.72 -16.60
CA LEU A 18 12.99 -6.59 -15.72
C LEU A 18 12.06 -6.50 -14.49
N MET A 19 11.05 -7.37 -14.39
CA MET A 19 10.18 -7.42 -13.21
C MET A 19 10.96 -8.07 -12.06
N GLY A 20 11.50 -7.23 -11.18
CA GLY A 20 12.10 -7.66 -9.92
C GLY A 20 11.09 -8.41 -9.05
N VAL A 21 11.60 -9.15 -8.07
CA VAL A 21 10.75 -9.79 -7.06
C VAL A 21 10.16 -8.70 -6.17
N ASP A 22 8.89 -8.39 -6.36
CA ASP A 22 8.13 -7.50 -5.49
C ASP A 22 7.77 -8.22 -4.17
N GLY A 23 8.10 -7.58 -3.06
CA GLY A 23 7.55 -7.95 -1.75
C GLY A 23 6.11 -7.48 -1.65
N GLN A 24 5.22 -8.31 -1.08
CA GLN A 24 3.84 -7.87 -0.85
C GLN A 24 3.79 -6.87 0.30
N ASP A 25 3.36 -5.66 -0.02
CA ASP A 25 3.06 -4.67 0.99
C ASP A 25 1.73 -5.02 1.70
N LEU A 26 1.54 -4.42 2.86
CA LEU A 26 0.36 -4.70 3.67
C LEU A 26 -0.92 -4.25 2.96
N HIS A 27 -1.89 -5.16 2.84
CA HIS A 27 -3.20 -4.88 2.27
C HIS A 27 -4.34 -5.33 3.18
N PHE A 28 -5.46 -4.61 3.16
CA PHE A 28 -6.68 -5.02 3.85
C PHE A 28 -7.50 -5.95 2.95
N SER A 29 -8.23 -6.89 3.54
CA SER A 29 -9.18 -7.74 2.79
C SER A 29 -10.31 -6.91 2.15
N GLN A 30 -10.66 -5.79 2.79
CA GLN A 30 -11.57 -4.78 2.24
C GLN A 30 -10.75 -3.66 1.56
N PHE A 31 -10.02 -4.00 0.50
CA PHE A 31 -9.14 -3.06 -0.21
C PHE A 31 -9.90 -1.83 -0.73
N MET A 32 -11.18 -1.99 -1.10
CA MET A 32 -12.08 -0.91 -1.50
C MET A 32 -12.31 0.13 -0.41
N ASN A 33 -12.18 -0.26 0.88
CA ASN A 33 -12.29 0.64 2.04
C ASN A 33 -10.93 1.21 2.47
N SER A 34 -9.90 1.09 1.62
CA SER A 34 -8.60 1.73 1.77
C SER A 34 -8.06 2.14 0.39
N PRO A 35 -8.77 3.02 -0.33
CA PRO A 35 -8.51 3.30 -1.75
C PRO A 35 -7.13 3.92 -1.98
N LEU A 36 -6.69 4.82 -1.09
CA LEU A 36 -5.38 5.49 -1.16
C LEU A 36 -4.19 4.52 -1.02
N LEU A 37 -4.38 3.41 -0.28
CA LEU A 37 -3.37 2.36 -0.13
C LEU A 37 -3.35 1.36 -1.29
N THR A 38 -4.43 1.31 -2.08
CA THR A 38 -4.53 0.39 -3.21
C THR A 38 -3.97 1.04 -4.48
N ASN A 39 -4.35 2.29 -4.73
CA ASN A 39 -3.84 3.06 -5.86
C ASN A 39 -3.94 4.56 -5.54
N PRO A 40 -2.84 5.33 -5.58
CA PRO A 40 -2.87 6.77 -5.33
C PRO A 40 -3.77 7.54 -6.31
N ALA A 41 -4.05 6.99 -7.51
CA ALA A 41 -4.99 7.59 -8.45
C ALA A 41 -6.45 7.58 -7.96
N ASN A 42 -6.75 6.95 -6.83
CA ASN A 42 -8.07 6.99 -6.19
C ASN A 42 -8.24 8.13 -5.18
N THR A 43 -7.19 8.92 -4.90
CA THR A 43 -7.26 10.07 -3.99
C THR A 43 -8.15 11.15 -4.56
N GLY A 44 -9.27 11.48 -3.90
CA GLY A 44 -10.25 12.43 -4.43
C GLY A 44 -11.10 11.87 -5.57
N PHE A 45 -11.04 10.56 -5.85
CA PHE A 45 -12.01 9.89 -6.70
C PHE A 45 -13.20 9.43 -5.83
N ILE A 46 -14.16 10.33 -5.61
CA ILE A 46 -15.31 10.12 -4.70
C ILE A 46 -16.61 10.45 -5.46
N PRO A 47 -17.24 9.46 -6.14
CA PRO A 47 -18.42 9.73 -6.95
C PRO A 47 -19.59 10.37 -6.18
N ASP A 48 -19.73 10.04 -4.89
CA ASP A 48 -20.89 10.42 -4.07
C ASP A 48 -20.61 11.54 -3.06
N GLY A 49 -19.49 12.26 -3.16
CA GLY A 49 -19.18 13.36 -2.22
C GLY A 49 -17.83 14.04 -2.40
N ASP A 50 -17.61 15.10 -1.61
CA ASP A 50 -16.43 15.96 -1.73
C ASP A 50 -15.26 15.54 -0.82
N TYR A 51 -15.55 14.75 0.21
CA TYR A 51 -14.56 14.29 1.18
C TYR A 51 -14.89 12.89 1.67
N ARG A 52 -13.85 12.16 2.09
CA ARG A 52 -13.97 10.82 2.66
C ARG A 52 -12.96 10.69 3.79
N LEU A 53 -13.41 10.10 4.89
CA LEU A 53 -12.58 9.75 6.04
C LEU A 53 -12.86 8.28 6.38
N GLY A 54 -11.83 7.53 6.72
CA GLY A 54 -11.99 6.13 7.10
C GLY A 54 -10.97 5.66 8.11
N VAL A 55 -11.41 4.74 8.96
CA VAL A 55 -10.57 4.06 9.96
C VAL A 55 -10.70 2.57 9.74
N ASN A 56 -9.58 1.88 9.60
CA ASN A 56 -9.55 0.43 9.49
C ASN A 56 -8.76 -0.17 10.64
N TYR A 57 -9.28 -1.26 11.20
CA TYR A 57 -8.60 -2.09 12.17
C TYR A 57 -8.60 -3.53 11.67
N ARG A 58 -7.41 -4.14 11.61
CA ARG A 58 -7.23 -5.52 11.18
C ARG A 58 -6.47 -6.29 12.25
N LYS A 59 -6.99 -7.46 12.60
CA LYS A 59 -6.34 -8.41 13.50
C LYS A 59 -6.24 -9.77 12.81
N GLN A 60 -5.03 -10.23 12.52
CA GLN A 60 -4.82 -11.51 11.82
C GLN A 60 -4.16 -12.55 12.73
N TRP A 61 -4.44 -13.84 12.46
CA TRP A 61 -3.88 -15.00 13.17
C TRP A 61 -4.20 -15.08 14.68
N ALA A 62 -5.23 -14.35 15.12
CA ALA A 62 -5.63 -14.31 16.54
C ALA A 62 -6.13 -15.63 17.12
N SER A 63 -6.58 -16.56 16.27
CA SER A 63 -7.01 -17.91 16.68
C SER A 63 -5.85 -18.91 16.79
N ILE A 64 -4.68 -18.60 16.21
CA ILE A 64 -3.55 -19.52 16.09
C ILE A 64 -2.41 -19.13 17.04
N THR A 65 -2.25 -17.84 17.33
CA THR A 65 -1.21 -17.33 18.23
C THR A 65 -1.73 -16.30 19.22
N ASN A 66 -1.18 -16.32 20.43
CA ASN A 66 -1.41 -15.28 21.45
C ASN A 66 -0.82 -13.92 21.05
N PHE A 67 0.02 -13.88 20.02
CA PHE A 67 0.64 -12.66 19.48
C PHE A 67 0.15 -12.41 18.03
N PRO A 68 -1.09 -11.93 17.84
CA PRO A 68 -1.61 -11.66 16.50
C PRO A 68 -0.98 -10.42 15.86
N TYR A 69 -1.02 -10.37 14.54
CA TYR A 69 -0.73 -9.16 13.78
C TYR A 69 -1.86 -8.16 13.98
N LYS A 70 -1.50 -6.91 14.31
CA LYS A 70 -2.45 -5.81 14.53
C LYS A 70 -2.10 -4.66 13.61
N THR A 71 -3.00 -4.33 12.71
CA THR A 71 -2.86 -3.21 11.79
C THR A 71 -3.96 -2.20 12.03
N MET A 72 -3.60 -0.92 12.08
CA MET A 72 -4.51 0.21 12.12
C MET A 72 -4.21 1.14 10.96
N SER A 73 -5.24 1.63 10.28
CA SER A 73 -5.13 2.75 9.35
C SER A 73 -6.13 3.84 9.67
N LEU A 74 -5.72 5.09 9.49
CA LEU A 74 -6.59 6.25 9.37
C LEU A 74 -6.27 6.91 8.04
N TYR A 75 -7.27 7.17 7.21
CA TYR A 75 -7.08 7.89 5.97
C TYR A 75 -8.16 8.94 5.78
N GLY A 76 -7.85 9.94 4.98
CA GLY A 76 -8.83 10.89 4.48
C GLY A 76 -8.39 11.53 3.18
N ASP A 77 -9.36 11.87 2.35
CA ASP A 77 -9.14 12.56 1.08
C ASP A 77 -10.31 13.47 0.72
N MET A 78 -10.04 14.45 -0.13
CA MET A 78 -11.00 15.44 -0.60
C MET A 78 -10.76 15.81 -2.06
N GLN A 79 -11.83 16.26 -2.71
CA GLN A 79 -11.80 16.87 -4.04
C GLN A 79 -11.61 18.38 -3.91
N ALA A 80 -10.74 18.95 -4.75
CA ALA A 80 -10.42 20.36 -4.76
C ALA A 80 -10.11 20.85 -6.18
N PHE A 81 -10.17 22.17 -6.38
CA PHE A 81 -9.77 22.85 -7.62
C PHE A 81 -10.38 22.25 -8.89
N GLN A 82 -11.70 22.12 -8.92
CA GLN A 82 -12.40 21.74 -10.14
C GLN A 82 -12.15 22.78 -11.24
N ASN A 83 -11.89 22.32 -12.45
CA ASN A 83 -11.63 23.18 -13.59
C ASN A 83 -12.92 23.90 -14.03
N ARG A 84 -12.76 24.95 -14.84
CA ARG A 84 -13.88 25.78 -15.31
C ARG A 84 -14.95 24.99 -16.06
N ASP A 85 -14.53 23.97 -16.79
CA ASP A 85 -15.39 23.14 -17.64
C ASP A 85 -16.03 21.97 -16.87
N GLN A 86 -15.76 21.84 -15.56
CA GLN A 86 -16.20 20.76 -14.67
C GLN A 86 -15.82 19.34 -15.12
N THR A 87 -14.88 19.23 -16.07
CA THR A 87 -14.37 17.97 -16.60
C THR A 87 -13.17 17.42 -15.83
N GLY A 88 -12.54 18.20 -14.95
CA GLY A 88 -11.38 17.72 -14.20
C GLY A 88 -11.19 18.40 -12.86
N TRP A 89 -10.55 17.71 -11.93
CA TRP A 89 -10.33 18.18 -10.56
C TRP A 89 -9.06 17.57 -9.95
N LEU A 90 -8.58 18.18 -8.87
CA LEU A 90 -7.48 17.66 -8.07
C LEU A 90 -8.02 16.96 -6.82
N GLY A 91 -7.40 15.87 -6.43
CA GLY A 91 -7.63 15.18 -5.17
C GLY A 91 -6.43 15.38 -4.25
N PHE A 92 -6.69 15.60 -2.96
CA PHE A 92 -5.66 15.60 -1.93
C PHE A 92 -6.08 14.71 -0.77
N GLY A 93 -5.11 14.02 -0.18
CA GLY A 93 -5.39 13.18 0.96
C GLY A 93 -4.15 12.72 1.69
N GLY A 94 -4.35 11.81 2.61
CA GLY A 94 -3.27 11.17 3.32
C GLY A 94 -3.73 9.95 4.08
N VAL A 95 -2.76 9.12 4.45
CA VAL A 95 -3.00 7.90 5.21
C VAL A 95 -1.88 7.68 6.21
N ILE A 96 -2.29 7.32 7.43
CA ILE A 96 -1.40 6.84 8.48
C ILE A 96 -1.69 5.37 8.67
N LEU A 97 -0.66 4.55 8.56
CA LEU A 97 -0.70 3.11 8.76
C LEU A 97 0.24 2.74 9.91
N ARG A 98 -0.25 1.96 10.85
CA ARG A 98 0.58 1.35 11.89
C ARG A 98 0.31 -0.14 11.95
N ASP A 99 1.34 -0.93 11.71
CA ASP A 99 1.31 -2.38 11.81
C ASP A 99 2.25 -2.87 12.90
N VAL A 100 1.78 -3.80 13.72
CA VAL A 100 2.57 -4.47 14.76
C VAL A 100 2.51 -5.97 14.51
N ALA A 101 3.67 -6.55 14.21
CA ALA A 101 3.83 -7.93 13.82
C ALA A 101 4.24 -8.82 15.00
N GLY A 102 3.29 -9.68 15.41
CA GLY A 102 3.57 -10.89 16.19
C GLY A 102 4.30 -10.72 17.52
N SER A 103 4.95 -11.81 17.96
CA SER A 103 5.74 -11.86 19.21
C SER A 103 7.00 -10.99 19.14
N GLY A 104 7.58 -10.83 17.95
CA GLY A 104 8.75 -9.99 17.71
C GLY A 104 8.50 -8.48 17.76
N SER A 105 7.23 -8.06 17.88
CA SER A 105 6.83 -6.66 17.99
C SER A 105 7.44 -5.74 16.93
N LEU A 106 7.76 -6.27 15.73
CA LEU A 106 8.21 -5.44 14.61
C LEU A 106 7.07 -4.47 14.31
N THR A 107 7.34 -3.19 14.51
CA THR A 107 6.39 -2.11 14.37
C THR A 107 6.75 -1.33 13.11
N SER A 108 5.82 -1.29 12.16
CA SER A 108 5.93 -0.48 10.95
C SER A 108 4.93 0.66 11.02
N THR A 109 5.41 1.89 11.07
CA THR A 109 4.58 3.10 10.98
C THR A 109 4.87 3.78 9.66
N LYS A 110 3.85 3.98 8.84
CA LYS A 110 3.95 4.67 7.56
C LYS A 110 2.98 5.84 7.54
N ILE A 111 3.42 6.99 7.04
CA ILE A 111 2.61 8.19 6.88
C ILE A 111 2.77 8.62 5.43
N TYR A 112 1.67 8.76 4.71
CA TYR A 112 1.65 9.20 3.31
C TYR A 112 0.80 10.45 3.15
N GLY A 113 1.30 11.38 2.33
CA GLY A 113 0.51 12.41 1.67
C GLY A 113 0.24 11.99 0.22
N SER A 114 -0.97 12.26 -0.24
CA SER A 114 -1.49 11.82 -1.53
C SER A 114 -2.00 12.99 -2.34
N ALA A 115 -1.75 12.98 -3.63
CA ALA A 115 -2.34 13.90 -4.59
C ALA A 115 -2.71 13.16 -5.87
N ALA A 116 -3.84 13.49 -6.47
CA ALA A 116 -4.23 12.96 -7.78
C ALA A 116 -4.89 14.02 -8.63
N TYR A 117 -4.87 13.80 -9.94
CA TYR A 117 -5.62 14.57 -10.92
C TYR A 117 -6.55 13.66 -11.68
N HIS A 118 -7.78 14.10 -11.85
CA HIS A 118 -8.84 13.37 -12.54
C HIS A 118 -9.31 14.19 -13.73
N GLN A 119 -9.47 13.55 -14.87
CA GLN A 119 -9.92 14.18 -16.10
C GLN A 119 -10.94 13.28 -16.82
N MET A 120 -12.13 13.82 -17.04
CA MET A 120 -13.15 13.22 -17.90
C MET A 120 -12.72 13.39 -19.35
N ILE A 121 -12.65 12.27 -20.07
CA ILE A 121 -12.28 12.24 -21.48
C ILE A 121 -13.54 12.33 -22.35
N ASP A 122 -14.62 11.72 -21.88
CA ASP A 122 -15.95 11.75 -22.50
C ASP A 122 -17.02 11.59 -21.40
N ALA A 123 -18.30 11.69 -21.76
CA ALA A 123 -19.43 11.60 -20.84
C ALA A 123 -19.47 10.31 -20.00
N GLY A 124 -18.79 9.24 -20.44
CA GLY A 124 -18.72 7.95 -19.74
C GLY A 124 -17.32 7.46 -19.43
N SER A 125 -16.28 8.30 -19.51
CA SER A 125 -14.90 7.85 -19.25
C SER A 125 -14.06 8.87 -18.47
N LEU A 126 -13.29 8.36 -17.52
CA LEU A 126 -12.41 9.14 -16.65
C LEU A 126 -11.02 8.52 -16.59
N VAL A 127 -10.00 9.35 -16.77
CA VAL A 127 -8.60 8.99 -16.51
C VAL A 127 -8.14 9.72 -15.25
N SER A 128 -7.44 9.00 -14.38
CA SER A 128 -6.87 9.54 -13.14
C SER A 128 -5.40 9.19 -13.03
N LEU A 129 -4.61 10.15 -12.56
CA LEU A 129 -3.19 9.99 -12.29
C LEU A 129 -2.94 10.45 -10.85
N GLY A 130 -2.31 9.59 -10.06
CA GLY A 130 -2.07 9.87 -8.65
C GLY A 130 -0.64 9.58 -8.22
N PHE A 131 -0.27 10.22 -7.12
CA PHE A 131 1.03 10.12 -6.49
C PHE A 131 0.88 10.10 -4.96
N ASN A 132 1.62 9.22 -4.29
CA ASN A 132 1.83 9.26 -2.85
C ASN A 132 3.31 9.53 -2.57
N VAL A 133 3.57 10.35 -1.57
CA VAL A 133 4.88 10.42 -0.91
C VAL A 133 4.68 10.15 0.56
N GLY A 134 5.54 9.32 1.14
CA GLY A 134 5.45 8.98 2.53
C GLY A 134 6.77 8.73 3.20
N TRP A 135 6.70 8.74 4.52
CA TRP A 135 7.78 8.35 5.41
C TRP A 135 7.40 7.03 6.07
N ALA A 136 8.30 6.06 5.99
CA ALA A 136 8.16 4.78 6.65
C ALA A 136 9.23 4.60 7.73
N ASN A 137 8.77 4.22 8.92
CA ASN A 137 9.59 3.84 10.05
C ASN A 137 9.34 2.36 10.38
N LYS A 138 10.40 1.55 10.43
CA LYS A 138 10.34 0.16 10.86
C LYS A 138 11.26 -0.04 12.06
N SER A 139 10.69 -0.46 13.18
CA SER A 139 11.40 -0.67 14.43
C SER A 139 11.13 -2.04 15.01
N ILE A 140 12.16 -2.70 15.54
CA ILE A 140 12.07 -4.03 16.15
C ILE A 140 12.63 -4.03 17.57
N ASN A 141 11.91 -4.67 18.49
CA ASN A 141 12.37 -4.82 19.87
C ASN A 141 12.94 -6.23 20.07
N ILE A 142 14.27 -6.35 19.99
CA ILE A 142 14.98 -7.63 20.13
C ILE A 142 14.84 -8.21 21.54
N SER A 143 14.63 -7.38 22.57
CA SER A 143 14.49 -7.84 23.96
C SER A 143 13.31 -8.78 24.18
N ASN A 144 12.29 -8.68 23.32
CA ASN A 144 11.10 -9.53 23.35
C ASN A 144 11.21 -10.75 22.42
N LEU A 145 12.28 -10.84 21.62
CA LEU A 145 12.53 -11.98 20.74
C LEU A 145 13.22 -13.10 21.50
N THR A 146 12.75 -14.32 21.25
CA THR A 146 13.43 -15.53 21.69
C THR A 146 14.02 -16.23 20.47
N PHE A 147 15.29 -16.62 20.58
CA PHE A 147 16.03 -17.26 19.50
C PHE A 147 16.27 -18.73 19.81
N PRO A 148 16.31 -19.63 18.80
CA PRO A 148 16.54 -21.06 19.02
C PRO A 148 17.82 -21.37 19.83
N GLY A 149 18.86 -20.54 19.71
CA GLY A 149 20.10 -20.69 20.47
C GLY A 149 19.98 -20.45 21.99
N GLN A 150 18.84 -19.91 22.45
CA GLN A 150 18.51 -19.75 23.88
C GLN A 150 17.73 -20.96 24.44
N TRP A 151 17.43 -21.96 23.60
CA TRP A 151 16.76 -23.19 23.98
C TRP A 151 17.75 -24.35 23.99
N ASN A 152 18.01 -24.91 25.16
CA ASN A 152 18.94 -26.05 25.33
C ASN A 152 18.26 -27.42 25.16
N GLY A 153 17.08 -27.48 24.53
CA GLY A 153 16.28 -28.68 24.33
C GLY A 153 15.47 -29.16 25.55
N LYS A 154 15.62 -28.53 26.73
CA LYS A 154 14.83 -28.82 27.93
C LYS A 154 14.21 -27.58 28.58
N PHE A 155 14.96 -26.48 28.63
CA PHE A 155 14.53 -25.22 29.25
C PHE A 155 15.00 -24.00 28.42
N PHE A 156 14.31 -22.88 28.62
CA PHE A 156 14.72 -21.58 28.09
C PHE A 156 15.79 -20.98 29.01
N ASP A 157 16.93 -20.61 28.45
CA ASP A 157 18.03 -19.94 29.16
C ASP A 157 18.20 -18.50 28.65
N ALA A 158 17.72 -17.55 29.46
CA ALA A 158 17.80 -16.12 29.16
C ALA A 158 19.24 -15.57 29.20
N GLN A 159 20.19 -16.26 29.83
CA GLN A 159 21.57 -15.80 29.98
C GLN A 159 22.47 -16.17 28.78
N HIS A 160 22.04 -17.10 27.94
CA HIS A 160 22.68 -17.46 26.65
C HIS A 160 22.44 -16.40 25.54
N SER A 161 22.57 -15.12 25.89
CA SER A 161 22.41 -13.96 25.00
C SER A 161 23.45 -13.86 23.88
N SER A 162 24.56 -14.60 23.98
CA SER A 162 25.61 -14.69 22.95
C SER A 162 25.15 -15.37 21.66
N ALA A 163 24.02 -16.09 21.70
CA ALA A 163 23.44 -16.78 20.55
C ALA A 163 22.32 -15.97 19.84
N SER A 164 21.95 -14.80 20.37
CA SER A 164 20.97 -13.92 19.75
C SER A 164 21.62 -13.09 18.64
N PRO A 165 20.98 -12.94 17.46
CA PRO A 165 21.45 -12.04 16.42
C PRO A 165 21.57 -10.62 16.95
N LYS A 166 22.75 -10.01 16.81
CA LYS A 166 22.92 -8.57 16.98
C LYS A 166 22.50 -7.92 15.67
N LEU A 167 21.41 -7.16 15.69
CA LEU A 167 21.05 -6.33 14.55
C LEU A 167 21.88 -5.04 14.61
N ASP A 168 22.44 -4.63 13.48
CA ASP A 168 23.18 -3.36 13.37
C ASP A 168 22.26 -2.15 13.56
N TYR A 169 21.00 -2.29 13.17
CA TYR A 169 19.96 -1.27 13.31
C TYR A 169 18.64 -1.88 13.77
N ASN A 170 18.16 -1.41 14.94
CA ASN A 170 16.83 -1.78 15.45
C ASN A 170 15.72 -0.87 14.91
N ASN A 171 16.09 0.19 14.19
CA ASN A 171 15.17 1.17 13.64
C ASN A 171 15.69 1.66 12.29
N VAL A 172 14.85 1.57 11.26
CA VAL A 172 15.15 2.01 9.90
C VAL A 172 14.07 2.98 9.44
N ASN A 173 14.50 4.08 8.84
CA ASN A 173 13.63 5.06 8.20
C ASN A 173 13.92 5.13 6.72
N TYR A 174 12.87 5.25 5.91
CA TYR A 174 13.02 5.46 4.47
C TYR A 174 11.84 6.29 3.94
N VAL A 175 12.12 7.00 2.85
CA VAL A 175 11.09 7.68 2.07
C VAL A 175 10.52 6.67 1.08
N ASP A 176 9.21 6.67 0.95
CA ASP A 176 8.47 5.81 0.03
C ASP A 176 7.65 6.68 -0.93
N ILE A 177 7.66 6.32 -2.20
CA ILE A 177 7.06 7.08 -3.28
C ILE A 177 6.25 6.10 -4.13
N GLN A 178 4.99 6.44 -4.39
CA GLN A 178 4.11 5.62 -5.21
C GLN A 178 3.47 6.46 -6.30
N VAL A 179 3.24 5.83 -7.44
CA VAL A 179 2.54 6.42 -8.58
C VAL A 179 1.41 5.48 -8.99
N GLY A 180 0.35 6.05 -9.55
CA GLY A 180 -0.78 5.27 -10.00
C GLY A 180 -1.52 5.91 -11.14
N LEU A 181 -2.08 5.04 -11.97
CA LEU A 181 -2.99 5.37 -13.05
C LEU A 181 -4.28 4.60 -12.85
N ASN A 182 -5.41 5.23 -13.13
CA ASN A 182 -6.70 4.59 -13.11
C ASN A 182 -7.55 5.05 -14.30
N TYR A 183 -8.27 4.11 -14.91
CA TYR A 183 -9.26 4.35 -15.95
C TYR A 183 -10.61 3.79 -15.50
N ALA A 184 -11.61 4.67 -15.42
CA ALA A 184 -12.98 4.31 -15.09
C ALA A 184 -13.88 4.55 -16.31
N TYR A 185 -14.71 3.57 -16.64
CA TYR A 185 -15.67 3.59 -17.75
C TYR A 185 -17.07 3.28 -17.23
N PHE A 186 -17.99 4.21 -17.48
CA PHE A 186 -19.37 4.21 -16.99
C PHE A 186 -20.31 4.77 -18.08
N PRO A 187 -20.61 3.98 -19.14
CA PRO A 187 -21.45 4.45 -20.25
C PRO A 187 -22.93 4.61 -19.86
N ASP A 188 -23.37 3.93 -18.80
CA ASP A 188 -24.73 3.96 -18.28
C ASP A 188 -24.73 3.75 -16.75
N ASN A 189 -25.90 3.90 -16.11
CA ASN A 189 -26.03 3.80 -14.65
C ASN A 189 -25.95 2.36 -14.10
N LYS A 190 -25.82 1.34 -14.94
CA LYS A 190 -25.76 -0.09 -14.56
C LYS A 190 -24.37 -0.69 -14.74
N THR A 191 -23.55 -0.09 -15.60
CA THR A 191 -22.26 -0.61 -16.00
C THR A 191 -21.14 0.28 -15.48
N TYR A 192 -20.31 -0.25 -14.60
CA TYR A 192 -19.12 0.42 -14.10
C TYR A 192 -17.91 -0.51 -14.22
N VAL A 193 -16.92 -0.09 -15.00
CA VAL A 193 -15.65 -0.81 -15.19
C VAL A 193 -14.53 0.09 -14.71
N ASN A 194 -13.66 -0.43 -13.84
CA ASN A 194 -12.51 0.29 -13.32
C ASN A 194 -11.27 -0.60 -13.47
N ALA A 195 -10.23 -0.05 -14.08
CA ALA A 195 -8.95 -0.71 -14.27
C ALA A 195 -7.83 0.29 -13.96
N GLY A 196 -6.90 -0.12 -13.10
CA GLY A 196 -5.80 0.72 -12.69
C GLY A 196 -4.50 -0.06 -12.50
N PHE A 197 -3.40 0.69 -12.46
CA PHE A 197 -2.06 0.23 -12.18
C PHE A 197 -1.44 1.14 -11.12
N SER A 198 -0.73 0.57 -10.15
CA SER A 198 0.01 1.29 -9.13
C SER A 198 1.39 0.64 -8.93
N ALA A 199 2.38 1.47 -8.61
CA ALA A 199 3.76 1.09 -8.32
C ALA A 199 4.33 1.99 -7.23
#